data_AF-A0A9D6X630-F1
#
_entry.id   AF-A0A9D6X630-F1
#
_cell.length_a   1.000
_cell.length_b   1.000
_cell.length_c   1.000
_cell.angle_alpha   90.00
_cell.angle_beta   90.00
_cell.angle_gamma   90.00
#
_symmetry.space_group_name_H-M   'P 1'
#
loop_
_entity.id
_entity.type
_entity.pdbx_description
1 polymer ?
#
loop_
_entity_poly.entity_id
_entity_poly.type
_entity_poly.pdbx_seq_one_letter_code
_entity_poly.pdbx_strand_id
1 'polypeptide(L)'
;MAVRSSNEIEHFLRGHRSPYDLLLDTDSPSLLDLGAGDLSFIDELVAQYLPPVKTRDRTLTVHGLDRLRPGSMFGGPLHADPSRLARLQRTDRLHFRFWGGVDMLAPALPDLLPRYTIVTCHAPATPTFALEPSRISPAVMDRHLRQTKGEFKVVREGGEEALEVLHRGRALLFPPWKFEIRGPLALLDVLVRRGELCVLTSVDSEVFWELLSQLVADPGMRPADAIFTPALIAELFGTIHTRLMALPVGGSALLSDLAGLRADIPSGLGRPAGSHRIQYLEIRRGAVFPGMPASSTARRFMEMIEESPPWCLILVPERE
;
A
#
# COMPACT_ATOMS: atom_id res chain seq x y z
N MET A 1 -0.37 22.26 15.81
CA MET A 1 -0.14 22.00 14.37
C MET A 1 -1.45 22.24 13.65
N ALA A 2 -1.47 23.11 12.63
CA ALA A 2 -2.65 23.29 11.80
C ALA A 2 -2.76 22.09 10.85
N VAL A 3 -3.85 21.34 10.94
CA VAL A 3 -4.09 20.12 10.16
C VAL A 3 -4.89 20.54 8.91
N ARG A 4 -4.45 20.18 7.70
CA ARG A 4 -5.05 20.66 6.42
C ARG A 4 -6.39 20.01 6.09
N SER A 5 -7.45 20.76 5.83
CA SER A 5 -8.72 20.16 5.38
C SER A 5 -8.54 19.30 4.12
N SER A 6 -9.42 18.30 3.95
CA SER A 6 -9.39 17.40 2.80
C SER A 6 -9.55 18.16 1.46
N ASN A 7 -10.32 19.25 1.45
CA ASN A 7 -10.44 20.17 0.31
C ASN A 7 -9.10 20.84 -0.07
N GLU A 8 -8.32 21.27 0.92
CA GLU A 8 -7.01 21.91 0.67
C GLU A 8 -6.03 20.90 0.07
N ILE A 9 -6.04 19.65 0.54
CA ILE A 9 -5.19 18.58 0.00
C ILE A 9 -5.62 18.22 -1.42
N GLU A 10 -6.92 18.08 -1.68
CA GLU A 10 -7.43 17.85 -3.03
C GLU A 10 -7.01 18.98 -3.99
N HIS A 11 -7.20 20.24 -3.59
CA HIS A 11 -6.80 21.38 -4.40
C HIS A 11 -5.30 21.37 -4.69
N PHE A 12 -4.48 21.05 -3.67
CA PHE A 12 -3.04 20.87 -3.83
C PHE A 12 -2.71 19.81 -4.89
N LEU A 13 -3.33 18.63 -4.81
CA LEU A 13 -3.06 17.51 -5.73
C LEU A 13 -3.38 17.86 -7.19
N ARG A 14 -4.43 18.64 -7.44
CA ARG A 14 -4.79 19.09 -8.79
C ARG A 14 -3.73 19.99 -9.44
N GLY A 15 -2.89 20.65 -8.62
CA GLY A 15 -1.82 21.54 -9.09
C GLY A 15 -0.42 20.91 -9.14
N HIS A 16 -0.23 19.70 -8.59
CA HIS A 16 1.09 19.09 -8.40
C HIS A 16 1.21 17.75 -9.10
N ARG A 17 2.41 17.48 -9.63
CA ARG A 17 2.69 16.20 -10.30
C ARG A 17 2.94 15.08 -9.29
N SER A 18 3.72 15.37 -8.25
CA SER A 18 4.04 14.40 -7.20
C SER A 18 3.15 14.64 -5.98
N PRO A 19 2.41 13.64 -5.48
CA PRO A 19 1.69 13.77 -4.21
C PRO A 19 2.65 14.03 -3.03
N TYR A 20 3.92 13.64 -3.16
CA TYR A 20 4.93 13.84 -2.12
C TYR A 20 5.41 15.30 -2.02
N ASP A 21 5.10 16.16 -3.00
CA ASP A 21 5.34 17.60 -2.92
C ASP A 21 4.60 18.24 -1.72
N LEU A 22 3.56 17.58 -1.20
CA LEU A 22 2.84 18.02 -0.01
C LEU A 22 3.76 18.15 1.23
N LEU A 23 4.87 17.39 1.26
CA LEU A 23 5.90 17.51 2.30
C LEU A 23 6.62 18.87 2.28
N LEU A 24 6.62 19.58 1.16
CA LEU A 24 7.24 20.90 1.06
C LEU A 24 6.31 22.03 1.53
N ASP A 25 5.00 21.75 1.54
CA ASP A 25 3.96 22.73 1.77
C ASP A 25 3.42 22.69 3.22
N THR A 26 3.76 21.66 4.00
CA THR A 26 3.35 21.54 5.41
C THR A 26 4.42 21.99 6.41
N ASP A 27 3.98 22.48 7.58
CA ASP A 27 4.87 22.91 8.67
C ASP A 27 5.59 21.76 9.37
N SER A 28 5.00 20.56 9.33
CA SER A 28 5.53 19.38 10.02
C SER A 28 5.54 18.18 9.06
N PRO A 29 6.46 18.19 8.07
CA PRO A 29 6.48 17.16 7.05
C PRO A 29 6.78 15.81 7.65
N SER A 30 5.84 14.88 7.46
CA SER A 30 5.91 13.56 8.05
C SER A 30 5.40 12.50 7.08
N LEU A 31 6.14 11.40 6.98
CA LEU A 31 5.78 10.24 6.16
C LEU A 31 5.85 8.94 6.97
N LEU A 32 4.85 8.08 6.80
CA LEU A 32 4.85 6.70 7.26
C LEU A 32 4.83 5.77 6.04
N ASP A 33 5.80 4.87 5.96
CA ASP A 33 5.90 3.83 4.93
C ASP A 33 5.54 2.46 5.50
N LEU A 34 4.45 1.87 4.98
CA LEU A 34 3.93 0.56 5.38
C LEU A 34 4.43 -0.51 4.41
N GLY A 35 5.22 -1.46 4.90
CA GLY A 35 5.93 -2.42 4.06
C GLY A 35 7.18 -1.80 3.44
N ALA A 36 7.98 -1.10 4.25
CA ALA A 36 9.11 -0.29 3.78
C ALA A 36 10.26 -1.10 3.13
N GLY A 37 10.26 -2.42 3.29
CA GLY A 37 11.14 -3.37 2.63
C GLY A 37 12.62 -3.02 2.80
N ASP A 38 13.31 -2.89 1.67
CA ASP A 38 14.74 -2.61 1.62
C ASP A 38 15.09 -1.14 1.92
N LEU A 39 14.09 -0.29 2.22
CA LEU A 39 14.20 1.15 2.45
C LEU A 39 14.57 1.98 1.21
N SER A 40 14.64 1.40 0.02
CA SER A 40 15.03 2.10 -1.22
C SER A 40 14.12 3.29 -1.54
N PHE A 41 12.82 3.15 -1.32
CA PHE A 41 11.86 4.25 -1.48
C PHE A 41 12.17 5.41 -0.52
N ILE A 42 12.32 5.11 0.77
CA ILE A 42 12.61 6.12 1.80
C ILE A 42 13.90 6.87 1.49
N ASP A 43 14.91 6.14 1.01
CA ASP A 43 16.18 6.70 0.62
C ASP A 43 16.06 7.71 -0.53
N GLU A 44 15.32 7.37 -1.57
CA GLU A 44 15.04 8.27 -2.69
C GLU A 44 14.20 9.48 -2.27
N LEU A 45 13.17 9.25 -1.43
CA LEU A 45 12.35 10.31 -0.84
C LEU A 45 13.21 11.30 -0.04
N VAL A 46 14.08 10.81 0.84
CA VAL A 46 14.95 11.65 1.64
C VAL A 46 15.92 12.44 0.75
N ALA A 47 16.52 11.79 -0.25
CA ALA A 47 17.40 12.47 -1.20
C ALA A 47 16.70 13.62 -1.94
N GLN A 48 15.43 13.42 -2.32
CA GLN A 48 14.66 14.40 -3.07
C GLN A 48 14.07 15.52 -2.20
N TYR A 49 13.49 15.21 -1.04
CA TYR A 49 12.67 16.14 -0.26
C TYR A 49 13.38 16.70 0.97
N LEU A 50 14.40 16.04 1.53
CA LEU A 50 15.10 16.58 2.70
C LEU A 50 15.84 17.90 2.38
N PRO A 51 16.56 18.07 1.26
CA PRO A 51 17.23 19.34 0.96
C PRO A 51 16.29 20.56 0.96
N PRO A 52 15.16 20.58 0.22
CA PRO A 52 14.23 21.71 0.26
C PRO A 52 13.53 21.88 1.61
N VAL A 53 13.33 20.82 2.40
CA VAL A 53 12.83 20.92 3.78
C VAL A 53 13.85 21.65 4.67
N LYS A 54 15.13 21.30 4.56
CA LYS A 54 16.23 21.97 5.29
C LYS A 54 16.34 23.45 4.95
N THR A 55 16.18 23.83 3.69
CA THR A 55 16.23 25.26 3.28
C THR A 55 15.13 26.11 3.91
N ARG A 56 14.04 25.47 4.38
CA ARG A 56 12.93 26.11 5.10
C ARG A 56 13.07 26.00 6.63
N ASP A 57 14.23 25.60 7.13
CA ASP A 57 14.52 25.38 8.55
C ASP A 57 13.58 24.36 9.24
N ARG A 58 13.03 23.42 8.45
CA ARG A 58 12.12 22.37 8.95
C ARG A 58 12.87 21.04 9.14
N THR A 59 12.27 20.15 9.91
CA THR A 59 12.70 18.76 10.08
C THR A 59 11.74 17.83 9.36
N LEU A 60 12.26 16.85 8.63
CA LEU A 60 11.46 15.81 8.00
C LEU A 60 11.36 14.61 8.94
N THR A 61 10.15 14.14 9.24
CA THR A 61 9.93 12.89 9.98
C THR A 61 9.61 11.76 9.01
N VAL A 62 10.35 10.66 9.05
CA VAL A 62 10.07 9.48 8.22
C VAL A 62 10.11 8.21 9.08
N HIS A 63 9.02 7.48 9.07
CA HIS A 63 8.87 6.23 9.79
C HIS A 63 8.60 5.09 8.80
N GLY A 64 9.30 3.97 8.95
CA GLY A 64 9.10 2.76 8.14
C GLY A 64 8.70 1.56 8.99
N LEU A 65 7.70 0.80 8.56
CA LEU A 65 7.27 -0.45 9.18
C LEU A 65 7.43 -1.59 8.19
N ASP A 66 7.93 -2.73 8.66
CA ASP A 66 7.94 -3.95 7.85
C ASP A 66 7.72 -5.21 8.70
N ARG A 67 7.04 -6.20 8.11
CA ARG A 67 6.79 -7.51 8.73
C ARG A 67 8.00 -8.44 8.63
N LEU A 68 8.91 -8.16 7.70
CA LEU A 68 10.18 -8.84 7.56
C LEU A 68 11.03 -8.56 8.80
N ARG A 69 11.31 -9.63 9.54
CA ARG A 69 12.17 -9.57 10.72
C ARG A 69 13.62 -9.36 10.26
N PRO A 70 14.32 -8.31 10.75
CA PRO A 70 15.73 -8.13 10.45
C PRO A 70 16.54 -9.38 10.81
N GLY A 71 17.35 -9.85 9.86
CA GLY A 71 18.17 -11.06 10.03
C GLY A 71 17.46 -12.39 9.76
N SER A 72 16.14 -12.40 9.48
CA SER A 72 15.44 -13.63 9.09
C SER A 72 15.94 -14.16 7.74
N MET A 73 16.06 -15.48 7.59
CA MET A 73 16.49 -16.06 6.31
C MET A 73 15.46 -15.88 5.17
N PHE A 74 14.20 -15.55 5.47
CA PHE A 74 13.11 -15.50 4.48
C PHE A 74 12.85 -14.13 3.85
N GLY A 75 13.62 -13.09 4.20
CA GLY A 75 13.45 -11.75 3.60
C GLY A 75 14.28 -11.51 2.34
N GLY A 76 15.38 -12.25 2.15
CA GLY A 76 16.23 -12.15 0.97
C GLY A 76 16.56 -10.70 0.56
N PRO A 77 16.36 -10.30 -0.71
CA PRO A 77 16.68 -8.97 -1.20
C PRO A 77 15.70 -7.87 -0.74
N LEU A 78 14.64 -8.23 -0.01
CA LEU A 78 13.64 -7.30 0.52
C LEU A 78 13.99 -6.81 1.93
N HIS A 79 15.08 -7.31 2.52
CA HIS A 79 15.55 -6.82 3.82
C HIS A 79 16.03 -5.38 3.72
N ALA A 80 15.72 -4.61 4.77
CA ALA A 80 16.31 -3.30 5.00
C ALA A 80 17.84 -3.38 4.88
N ASP A 81 18.38 -2.66 3.91
CA ASP A 81 19.82 -2.63 3.70
C ASP A 81 20.52 -1.99 4.92
N PRO A 82 21.46 -2.68 5.60
CA PRO A 82 22.08 -2.16 6.82
C PRO A 82 22.82 -0.84 6.60
N SER A 83 23.44 -0.64 5.44
CA SER A 83 24.20 0.57 5.14
C SER A 83 23.27 1.78 4.94
N ARG A 84 22.15 1.57 4.25
CA ARG A 84 21.08 2.55 4.03
C ARG A 84 20.40 2.90 5.34
N LEU A 85 20.02 1.90 6.14
CA LEU A 85 19.45 2.08 7.46
C LEU A 85 20.37 2.96 8.33
N ALA A 86 21.65 2.62 8.41
CA ALA A 86 22.60 3.33 9.23
C ALA A 86 22.89 4.77 8.72
N ARG A 87 22.78 5.02 7.41
CA ARG A 87 22.87 6.37 6.84
C ARG A 87 21.64 7.21 7.17
N LEU A 88 20.44 6.67 6.97
CA LEU A 88 19.18 7.36 7.27
C LEU A 88 19.14 7.77 8.75
N GLN A 89 19.51 6.87 9.66
CA GLN A 89 19.55 7.15 11.11
C GLN A 89 20.52 8.26 11.54
N ARG A 90 21.56 8.54 10.75
CA ARG A 90 22.57 9.58 11.04
C ARG A 90 22.36 10.86 10.25
N THR A 91 21.31 10.93 9.45
CA THR A 91 21.07 12.07 8.56
C THR A 91 20.55 13.26 9.37
N ASP A 92 21.27 14.38 9.31
CA ASP A 92 20.88 15.63 9.96
C ASP A 92 19.52 16.15 9.44
N ARG A 93 18.71 16.76 10.32
CA ARG A 93 17.31 17.22 10.11
C ARG A 93 16.34 16.16 9.59
N LEU A 94 16.67 14.88 9.73
CA LEU A 94 15.78 13.77 9.48
C LEU A 94 15.48 13.06 10.81
N HIS A 95 14.22 13.06 11.24
CA HIS A 95 13.75 12.18 12.30
C HIS A 95 13.33 10.84 11.70
N PHE A 96 14.28 9.91 11.62
CA PHE A 96 14.04 8.60 11.00
C PHE A 96 13.98 7.46 12.02
N ARG A 97 12.97 6.59 11.86
CA ARG A 97 12.87 5.32 12.58
C ARG A 97 12.36 4.21 11.66
N PHE A 98 12.89 3.01 11.84
CA PHE A 98 12.46 1.81 11.14
C PHE A 98 12.19 0.69 12.15
N TRP A 99 11.05 0.03 11.98
CA TRP A 99 10.69 -1.16 12.75
C TRP A 99 10.47 -2.32 11.79
N GLY A 100 11.37 -3.31 11.86
CA GLY A 100 11.21 -4.59 11.16
C GLY A 100 10.69 -5.68 12.09
N GLY A 101 10.01 -6.68 11.53
CA GLY A 101 9.38 -7.76 12.29
C GLY A 101 8.12 -7.34 13.03
N VAL A 102 7.48 -6.25 12.60
CA VAL A 102 6.24 -5.73 13.20
C VAL A 102 5.09 -5.85 12.21
N ASP A 103 3.91 -6.24 12.70
CA ASP A 103 2.71 -6.17 11.88
C ASP A 103 2.34 -4.69 11.67
N MET A 104 2.31 -4.24 10.41
CA MET A 104 1.93 -2.88 10.03
C MET A 104 0.47 -2.54 10.42
N LEU A 105 -0.36 -3.57 10.67
CA LEU A 105 -1.73 -3.44 11.16
C LEU A 105 -1.85 -3.51 12.68
N ALA A 106 -0.73 -3.74 13.40
CA ALA A 106 -0.72 -3.81 14.85
C ALA A 106 -1.10 -2.46 15.51
N PRO A 107 -1.63 -2.48 16.75
CA PRO A 107 -1.85 -1.26 17.52
C PRO A 107 -0.57 -0.44 17.68
N ALA A 108 -0.78 0.87 17.88
CA ALA A 108 0.24 1.91 17.86
C ALA A 108 1.56 1.52 18.55
N LEU A 109 2.65 1.63 17.81
CA LEU A 109 4.00 1.67 18.36
C LEU A 109 4.21 3.01 19.08
N PRO A 110 4.97 3.05 20.19
CA PRO A 110 5.03 4.19 21.11
C PRO A 110 5.53 5.49 20.47
N ASP A 111 6.31 5.43 19.39
CA ASP A 111 6.87 6.61 18.73
C ASP A 111 6.22 6.94 17.37
N LEU A 112 5.14 6.25 16.98
CA LEU A 112 4.40 6.63 15.78
C LEU A 112 3.60 7.90 16.05
N LEU A 113 3.64 8.85 15.11
CA LEU A 113 2.75 9.99 15.14
C LEU A 113 1.29 9.51 15.09
N PRO A 114 0.37 10.22 15.77
CA PRO A 114 -1.06 9.92 15.66
C PRO A 114 -1.53 10.06 14.21
N ARG A 115 -0.99 11.06 13.49
CA ARG A 115 -1.26 11.32 12.08
C ARG A 115 -0.02 11.84 11.36
N TYR A 116 0.13 11.46 10.10
CA TYR A 116 1.23 11.81 9.19
C TYR A 116 0.70 12.62 8.03
N THR A 117 1.51 13.52 7.50
CA THR A 117 1.20 14.23 6.24
C THR A 117 0.92 13.24 5.12
N ILE A 118 1.77 12.21 4.99
CA ILE A 118 1.61 11.17 3.99
C ILE A 118 1.76 9.80 4.64
N VAL A 119 0.86 8.87 4.31
CA VAL A 119 1.09 7.43 4.55
C VAL A 119 1.19 6.75 3.20
N THR A 120 2.20 5.93 3.01
CA THR A 120 2.44 5.22 1.77
C THR A 120 2.52 3.72 1.99
N CYS A 121 2.15 2.95 0.98
CA CYS A 121 2.37 1.51 0.93
C CYS A 121 2.76 1.11 -0.49
N HIS A 122 3.94 0.52 -0.63
CA HIS A 122 4.49 0.12 -1.92
C HIS A 122 4.33 -1.38 -2.11
N ALA A 123 3.78 -1.80 -3.26
CA ALA A 123 3.58 -3.20 -3.60
C ALA A 123 2.91 -4.00 -2.46
N PRO A 124 1.69 -3.61 -2.02
CA PRO A 124 0.96 -4.35 -1.00
C PRO A 124 0.90 -5.84 -1.35
N ALA A 125 1.20 -6.69 -0.37
CA ALA A 125 1.45 -8.11 -0.63
C ALA A 125 0.20 -8.88 -1.10
N THR A 126 0.33 -9.58 -2.23
CA THR A 126 -0.54 -10.70 -2.62
C THR A 126 -0.04 -12.01 -1.99
N PRO A 127 -0.93 -12.85 -1.40
CA PRO A 127 -2.39 -12.71 -1.35
C PRO A 127 -2.94 -11.90 -0.15
N THR A 128 -2.10 -11.46 0.79
CA THR A 128 -2.51 -10.81 2.06
C THR A 128 -3.60 -9.74 1.91
N PHE A 129 -3.52 -8.89 0.89
CA PHE A 129 -4.48 -7.80 0.64
C PHE A 129 -5.34 -8.00 -0.62
N ALA A 130 -5.22 -9.15 -1.28
CA ALA A 130 -5.91 -9.47 -2.54
C ALA A 130 -7.19 -10.30 -2.35
N LEU A 131 -7.58 -10.56 -1.10
CA LEU A 131 -8.79 -11.30 -0.75
C LEU A 131 -9.43 -10.61 0.45
N GLU A 132 -10.72 -10.29 0.38
CA GLU A 132 -11.43 -9.50 1.41
C GLU A 132 -12.26 -10.41 2.36
N PRO A 133 -11.82 -10.63 3.62
CA PRO A 133 -12.50 -11.54 4.55
C PRO A 133 -13.93 -11.15 4.91
N SER A 134 -14.31 -9.87 4.78
CA SER A 134 -15.69 -9.43 5.04
C SER A 134 -16.69 -9.89 3.98
N ARG A 135 -16.23 -10.30 2.79
CA ARG A 135 -17.10 -10.80 1.70
C ARG A 135 -16.74 -12.21 1.22
N ILE A 136 -15.52 -12.68 1.45
CA ILE A 136 -15.05 -14.00 1.01
C ILE A 136 -14.83 -14.90 2.23
N SER A 137 -15.51 -16.04 2.25
CA SER A 137 -15.42 -17.00 3.33
C SER A 137 -14.04 -17.68 3.38
N PRO A 138 -13.58 -18.10 4.57
CA PRO A 138 -12.29 -18.79 4.73
C PRO A 138 -12.13 -20.02 3.84
N ALA A 139 -13.21 -20.79 3.63
CA ALA A 139 -13.19 -21.99 2.80
C ALA A 139 -12.96 -21.69 1.31
N VAL A 140 -13.52 -20.57 0.81
CA VAL A 140 -13.31 -20.12 -0.58
C VAL A 140 -11.89 -19.59 -0.74
N MET A 141 -11.40 -18.80 0.23
CA MET A 141 -10.02 -18.29 0.22
C MET A 141 -8.98 -19.43 0.25
N ASP A 142 -9.09 -20.38 1.17
CA ASP A 142 -8.15 -21.52 1.27
C ASP A 142 -8.13 -22.35 -0.03
N ARG A 143 -9.32 -22.67 -0.57
CA ARG A 143 -9.44 -23.39 -1.85
C ARG A 143 -8.75 -22.63 -2.98
N HIS A 144 -9.00 -21.33 -3.09
CA HIS A 144 -8.39 -20.49 -4.13
C HIS A 144 -6.86 -20.45 -4.01
N LEU A 145 -6.34 -20.30 -2.79
CA LEU A 145 -4.90 -20.30 -2.53
C LEU A 145 -4.25 -21.64 -2.92
N ARG A 146 -4.85 -22.76 -2.54
CA ARG A 146 -4.35 -24.10 -2.93
C ARG A 146 -4.37 -24.30 -4.43
N GLN A 147 -5.43 -23.83 -5.10
CA GLN A 147 -5.57 -23.94 -6.55
C GLN A 147 -4.55 -23.08 -7.32
N THR A 148 -4.29 -21.85 -6.86
CA THR A 148 -3.47 -20.89 -7.63
C THR A 148 -2.01 -20.84 -7.21
N LYS A 149 -1.71 -21.01 -5.91
CA LYS A 149 -0.35 -20.92 -5.37
C LYS A 149 0.25 -22.30 -5.11
N GLY A 150 -0.58 -23.31 -4.85
CA GLY A 150 -0.18 -24.70 -4.59
C GLY A 150 -0.49 -25.13 -3.15
N GLU A 151 -0.27 -26.41 -2.83
CA GLU A 151 -0.43 -26.91 -1.46
C GLU A 151 0.56 -26.21 -0.53
N PHE A 152 0.11 -25.82 0.67
CA PHE A 152 0.97 -25.12 1.63
C PHE A 152 0.74 -25.58 3.07
N LYS A 153 1.79 -25.47 3.87
CA LYS A 153 1.79 -25.75 5.32
C LYS A 153 2.88 -24.94 6.03
N VAL A 154 2.73 -24.76 7.34
CA VAL A 154 3.79 -24.18 8.17
C VAL A 154 4.80 -25.26 8.53
N VAL A 155 6.08 -24.96 8.37
CA VAL A 155 7.22 -25.82 8.74
C VAL A 155 8.21 -25.04 9.61
N ARG A 156 9.21 -25.73 10.14
CA ARG A 156 10.37 -25.08 10.78
C ARG A 156 11.62 -25.36 9.96
N GLU A 157 12.32 -24.31 9.55
CA GLU A 157 13.56 -24.37 8.78
C GLU A 157 14.58 -23.44 9.45
N GLY A 158 15.81 -23.94 9.67
CA GLY A 158 16.86 -23.14 10.32
C GLY A 158 16.52 -22.64 11.74
N GLY A 159 15.50 -23.23 12.39
CA GLY A 159 15.00 -22.79 13.69
C GLY A 159 13.91 -21.71 13.64
N GLU A 160 13.59 -21.16 12.47
CA GLU A 160 12.51 -20.20 12.24
C GLU A 160 11.25 -20.89 11.67
N GLU A 161 10.06 -20.33 11.90
CA GLU A 161 8.84 -20.78 11.22
C GLU A 161 8.84 -20.27 9.78
N ALA A 162 8.39 -21.12 8.85
CA ALA A 162 8.30 -20.81 7.43
C ALA A 162 6.99 -21.33 6.86
N LEU A 163 6.48 -20.64 5.84
CA LEU A 163 5.42 -21.16 4.99
C LEU A 163 6.08 -21.95 3.85
N GLU A 164 5.89 -23.26 3.84
CA GLU A 164 6.25 -24.12 2.71
C GLU A 164 5.10 -24.16 1.72
N VAL A 165 5.37 -23.82 0.45
CA VAL A 165 4.43 -23.90 -0.66
C VAL A 165 4.99 -24.84 -1.71
N LEU A 166 4.25 -25.90 -2.03
CA LEU A 166 4.59 -26.84 -3.09
C LEU A 166 4.07 -26.32 -4.43
N HIS A 167 4.98 -25.79 -5.24
CA HIS A 167 4.65 -25.23 -6.54
C HIS A 167 5.43 -25.96 -7.64
N ARG A 168 4.71 -26.56 -8.62
CA ARG A 168 5.30 -27.29 -9.76
C ARG A 168 6.37 -28.31 -9.35
N GLY A 169 6.11 -29.05 -8.27
CA GLY A 169 7.01 -30.09 -7.75
C GLY A 169 8.21 -29.59 -6.93
N ARG A 170 8.30 -28.28 -6.65
CA ARG A 170 9.34 -27.68 -5.80
C ARG A 170 8.73 -27.10 -4.53
N ALA A 171 9.37 -27.35 -3.40
CA ALA A 171 9.07 -26.66 -2.14
C ALA A 171 9.72 -25.27 -2.16
N LEU A 172 8.90 -24.23 -2.03
CA LEU A 172 9.32 -22.84 -1.87
C LEU A 172 9.05 -22.41 -0.43
N LEU A 173 9.99 -21.70 0.18
CA LEU A 173 9.86 -21.20 1.55
C LEU A 173 9.64 -19.70 1.56
N PHE A 174 8.65 -19.27 2.34
CA PHE A 174 8.30 -17.88 2.54
C PHE A 174 8.20 -17.56 4.03
N PRO A 175 8.19 -16.27 4.42
CA PRO A 175 7.78 -15.89 5.77
C PRO A 175 6.43 -16.53 6.13
N PRO A 176 6.22 -16.98 7.38
CA PRO A 176 5.07 -17.79 7.78
C PRO A 176 3.75 -17.03 7.60
N TRP A 177 3.81 -15.71 7.62
CA TRP A 177 2.67 -14.82 7.43
C TRP A 177 2.34 -14.50 5.96
N LYS A 178 3.08 -15.01 4.98
CA LYS A 178 2.90 -14.65 3.56
C LYS A 178 1.47 -14.90 3.06
N PHE A 179 0.79 -15.93 3.56
CA PHE A 179 -0.61 -16.26 3.24
C PHE A 179 -1.60 -15.88 4.35
N GLU A 180 -1.17 -15.09 5.34
CA GLU A 180 -2.11 -14.50 6.28
C GLU A 180 -2.95 -13.45 5.55
N ILE A 181 -4.22 -13.76 5.34
CA ILE A 181 -5.17 -12.87 4.65
C ILE A 181 -5.71 -11.83 5.63
N ARG A 182 -5.59 -10.56 5.25
CA ARG A 182 -6.04 -9.39 6.02
C ARG A 182 -7.08 -8.58 5.25
N GLY A 183 -6.93 -8.51 3.92
CA GLY A 183 -7.87 -7.88 3.01
C GLY A 183 -7.69 -6.37 2.83
N PRO A 184 -8.22 -5.83 1.72
CA PRO A 184 -8.11 -4.42 1.35
C PRO A 184 -8.70 -3.47 2.40
N LEU A 185 -9.77 -3.85 3.12
CA LEU A 185 -10.36 -3.00 4.15
C LEU A 185 -9.39 -2.74 5.31
N ALA A 186 -8.62 -3.75 5.73
CA ALA A 186 -7.65 -3.57 6.81
C ALA A 186 -6.52 -2.62 6.37
N LEU A 187 -6.10 -2.69 5.11
CA LEU A 187 -5.10 -1.79 4.53
C LEU A 187 -5.63 -0.34 4.43
N LEU A 188 -6.86 -0.16 3.93
CA LEU A 188 -7.50 1.16 3.87
C LEU A 188 -7.66 1.76 5.27
N ASP A 189 -8.07 0.95 6.25
CA ASP A 189 -8.28 1.39 7.63
C ASP A 189 -6.98 1.95 8.26
N VAL A 190 -5.84 1.27 8.10
CA VAL A 190 -4.55 1.78 8.62
C VAL A 190 -4.10 3.04 7.89
N LEU A 191 -4.27 3.11 6.56
CA LEU A 191 -3.90 4.26 5.74
C LEU A 191 -4.69 5.50 6.16
N VAL A 192 -6.03 5.39 6.20
CA VAL A 192 -6.94 6.49 6.50
C VAL A 192 -6.75 7.02 7.92
N ARG A 193 -6.64 6.12 8.91
CA ARG A 193 -6.45 6.52 10.31
C ARG A 193 -5.16 7.28 10.56
N ARG A 194 -4.11 6.99 9.77
CA ARG A 194 -2.78 7.54 9.97
C ARG A 194 -2.44 8.67 9.02
N GLY A 195 -3.13 8.81 7.89
CA GLY A 195 -2.76 9.74 6.83
C GLY A 195 -3.66 10.95 6.73
N GLU A 196 -3.06 12.08 6.35
CA GLU A 196 -3.78 13.20 5.73
C GLU A 196 -3.93 12.95 4.21
N LEU A 197 -2.90 12.39 3.60
CA LEU A 197 -2.84 11.90 2.22
C LEU A 197 -2.33 10.46 2.24
N CYS A 198 -2.96 9.56 1.48
CA CYS A 198 -2.51 8.18 1.37
C CYS A 198 -2.10 7.87 -0.07
N VAL A 199 -0.96 7.20 -0.24
CA VAL A 199 -0.42 6.84 -1.56
C VAL A 199 -0.12 5.35 -1.58
N LEU A 200 -0.78 4.60 -2.46
CA LEU A 200 -0.36 3.24 -2.80
C LEU A 200 0.29 3.25 -4.17
N THR A 201 1.43 2.58 -4.32
CA THR A 201 2.09 2.46 -5.63
C THR A 201 2.51 1.02 -5.89
N SER A 202 2.73 0.70 -7.16
CA SER A 202 3.08 -0.66 -7.59
C SER A 202 2.06 -1.70 -7.10
N VAL A 203 0.79 -1.32 -7.05
CA VAL A 203 -0.31 -2.19 -6.66
C VAL A 203 -0.58 -3.16 -7.80
N ASP A 204 -0.43 -4.45 -7.54
CA ASP A 204 -0.75 -5.46 -8.54
C ASP A 204 -2.26 -5.50 -8.86
N SER A 205 -2.63 -6.22 -9.91
CA SER A 205 -4.02 -6.23 -10.39
C SER A 205 -4.99 -6.88 -9.39
N GLU A 206 -4.59 -7.93 -8.68
CA GLU A 206 -5.48 -8.61 -7.72
C GLU A 206 -5.83 -7.67 -6.56
N VAL A 207 -4.81 -7.04 -5.96
CA VAL A 207 -5.02 -6.07 -4.86
C VAL A 207 -5.74 -4.82 -5.35
N PHE A 208 -5.44 -4.33 -6.55
CA PHE A 208 -6.06 -3.12 -7.11
C PHE A 208 -7.58 -3.27 -7.27
N TRP A 209 -8.04 -4.34 -7.91
CA TRP A 209 -9.47 -4.54 -8.14
C TRP A 209 -10.23 -4.78 -6.84
N GLU A 210 -9.60 -5.46 -5.88
CA GLU A 210 -10.17 -5.62 -4.56
C GLU A 210 -10.28 -4.31 -3.78
N LEU A 211 -9.24 -3.47 -3.78
CA LEU A 211 -9.31 -2.13 -3.22
C LEU A 211 -10.42 -1.32 -3.88
N LEU A 212 -10.50 -1.34 -5.22
CA LEU A 212 -11.50 -0.60 -5.97
C LEU A 212 -12.93 -1.01 -5.60
N SER A 213 -13.18 -2.31 -5.41
CA SER A 213 -14.49 -2.84 -4.99
C SER A 213 -14.97 -2.28 -3.63
N GLN A 214 -14.02 -1.91 -2.76
CA GLN A 214 -14.31 -1.33 -1.45
C GLN A 214 -14.55 0.18 -1.52
N LEU A 215 -14.07 0.84 -2.58
CA LEU A 215 -14.11 2.29 -2.77
C LEU A 215 -15.31 2.74 -3.61
N VAL A 216 -15.80 1.89 -4.50
CA VAL A 216 -17.00 2.16 -5.30
C VAL A 216 -18.29 1.99 -4.48
N ALA A 217 -19.27 2.86 -4.71
CA ALA A 217 -20.54 2.84 -3.98
C ALA A 217 -21.33 1.55 -4.22
N ASP A 218 -21.37 1.07 -5.47
CA ASP A 218 -22.19 -0.05 -5.91
C ASP A 218 -21.82 -1.36 -5.18
N PRO A 219 -22.71 -1.92 -4.34
CA PRO A 219 -22.47 -3.19 -3.67
C PRO A 219 -22.40 -4.38 -4.64
N GLY A 220 -22.97 -4.27 -5.85
CA GLY A 220 -22.89 -5.30 -6.89
C GLY A 220 -21.45 -5.59 -7.33
N MET A 221 -20.53 -4.63 -7.16
CA MET A 221 -19.11 -4.80 -7.49
C MET A 221 -18.30 -5.53 -6.41
N ARG A 222 -18.94 -5.95 -5.31
CA ARG A 222 -18.31 -6.71 -4.22
C ARG A 222 -19.15 -7.93 -3.81
N PRO A 223 -19.45 -8.84 -4.75
CA PRO A 223 -20.27 -10.03 -4.48
C PRO A 223 -19.65 -10.92 -3.41
N ALA A 224 -20.51 -11.57 -2.62
CA ALA A 224 -20.08 -12.52 -1.60
C ALA A 224 -19.49 -13.78 -2.23
N ASP A 225 -18.44 -14.33 -1.62
CA ASP A 225 -17.79 -15.60 -1.98
C ASP A 225 -17.31 -15.72 -3.44
N ALA A 226 -17.16 -14.60 -4.16
CA ALA A 226 -16.65 -14.59 -5.52
C ALA A 226 -15.20 -14.08 -5.56
N ILE A 227 -14.30 -14.93 -6.06
CA ILE A 227 -12.92 -14.54 -6.36
C ILE A 227 -12.89 -13.74 -7.66
N PHE A 228 -12.24 -12.58 -7.66
CA PHE A 228 -12.05 -11.80 -8.87
C PHE A 228 -11.12 -12.50 -9.87
N THR A 229 -11.72 -12.94 -10.97
CA THR A 229 -11.00 -13.37 -12.18
C THR A 229 -11.03 -12.24 -13.21
N PRO A 230 -10.14 -12.22 -14.22
CA PRO A 230 -10.18 -11.19 -15.26
C PRO A 230 -11.55 -11.06 -15.95
N ALA A 231 -12.22 -12.19 -16.20
CA ALA A 231 -13.55 -12.20 -16.80
C ALA A 231 -14.61 -11.58 -15.88
N LEU A 232 -14.61 -11.98 -14.60
CA LEU A 232 -15.55 -11.45 -13.61
C LEU A 232 -15.32 -9.96 -13.34
N ILE A 233 -14.06 -9.51 -13.31
CA ILE A 233 -13.72 -8.09 -13.18
C ILE A 233 -14.31 -7.30 -14.35
N ALA A 234 -14.11 -7.77 -15.58
CA ALA A 234 -14.64 -7.08 -16.76
C ALA A 234 -16.17 -7.01 -16.75
N GLU A 235 -16.83 -8.08 -16.30
CA GLU A 235 -18.29 -8.16 -16.16
C GLU A 235 -18.81 -7.19 -15.08
N LEU A 236 -18.28 -7.26 -13.86
CA LEU A 236 -18.77 -6.48 -12.71
C LEU A 236 -18.47 -4.99 -12.82
N PHE A 237 -17.27 -4.63 -13.28
CA PHE A 237 -16.84 -3.23 -13.35
C PHE A 237 -17.16 -2.58 -14.70
N GLY A 238 -17.50 -3.36 -15.74
CA GLY A 238 -18.01 -2.88 -17.03
C GLY A 238 -17.28 -1.67 -17.61
N THR A 239 -17.96 -0.52 -17.63
CA THR A 239 -17.40 0.74 -18.14
C THR A 239 -16.19 1.24 -17.35
N ILE A 240 -16.17 1.04 -16.03
CA ILE A 240 -15.02 1.40 -15.17
C ILE A 240 -13.81 0.58 -15.62
N HIS A 241 -13.98 -0.73 -15.78
CA HIS A 241 -12.92 -1.61 -16.26
C HIS A 241 -12.40 -1.16 -17.64
N THR A 242 -13.31 -0.93 -18.58
CA THR A 242 -12.96 -0.50 -19.94
C THR A 242 -12.16 0.81 -19.95
N ARG A 243 -12.60 1.81 -19.18
CA ARG A 243 -11.91 3.12 -19.11
C ARG A 243 -10.55 3.02 -18.45
N LEU A 244 -10.43 2.28 -17.35
CA LEU A 244 -9.15 2.11 -16.65
C LEU A 244 -8.15 1.33 -17.49
N MET A 245 -8.58 0.25 -18.17
CA MET A 245 -7.71 -0.54 -19.03
C MET A 245 -7.26 0.21 -20.30
N ALA A 246 -8.00 1.23 -20.72
CA ALA A 246 -7.62 2.11 -21.82
C ALA A 246 -6.61 3.20 -21.42
N LEU A 247 -6.30 3.37 -20.13
CA LEU A 247 -5.31 4.35 -19.70
C LEU A 247 -3.90 3.96 -20.19
N PRO A 248 -3.18 4.87 -20.87
CA PRO A 248 -1.77 4.64 -21.17
C PRO A 248 -0.97 4.59 -19.86
N VAL A 249 0.21 3.97 -19.89
CA VAL A 249 1.16 4.07 -18.76
C VAL A 249 1.51 5.54 -18.53
N GLY A 250 1.45 5.98 -17.28
CA GLY A 250 1.55 7.38 -16.87
C GLY A 250 0.22 8.15 -16.91
N GLY A 251 -0.83 7.58 -17.50
CA GLY A 251 -2.18 8.14 -17.51
C GLY A 251 -2.86 8.04 -16.16
N SER A 252 -3.85 8.91 -15.93
CA SER A 252 -4.62 8.96 -14.70
C SER A 252 -6.12 9.17 -14.94
N ALA A 253 -6.93 8.82 -13.95
CA ALA A 253 -8.36 9.08 -13.89
C ALA A 253 -8.80 9.34 -12.45
N LEU A 254 -9.80 10.19 -12.25
CA LEU A 254 -10.47 10.32 -10.97
C LEU A 254 -11.56 9.26 -10.85
N LEU A 255 -11.63 8.56 -9.72
CA LEU A 255 -12.70 7.56 -9.53
C LEU A 255 -14.08 8.20 -9.58
N SER A 256 -14.22 9.43 -9.10
CA SER A 256 -15.48 10.20 -9.15
C SER A 256 -16.03 10.40 -10.56
N ASP A 257 -15.16 10.39 -11.59
CA ASP A 257 -15.54 10.54 -12.99
C ASP A 257 -15.96 9.20 -13.63
N LEU A 258 -15.75 8.10 -12.91
CA LEU A 258 -16.02 6.73 -13.34
C LEU A 258 -17.21 6.13 -12.57
N ALA A 259 -17.34 6.43 -11.27
CA ALA A 259 -18.38 5.91 -10.39
C ALA A 259 -18.57 6.76 -9.14
N GLY A 260 -19.70 6.57 -8.46
CA GLY A 260 -19.92 7.13 -7.12
C GLY A 260 -18.96 6.50 -6.10
N LEU A 261 -18.42 7.33 -5.20
CA LEU A 261 -17.60 6.87 -4.07
C LEU A 261 -18.48 6.32 -2.95
N ARG A 262 -18.03 5.24 -2.32
CA ARG A 262 -18.71 4.66 -1.16
C ARG A 262 -18.69 5.63 0.01
N ALA A 263 -19.87 5.94 0.54
CA ALA A 263 -20.01 6.87 1.65
C ALA A 263 -19.46 6.30 2.97
N ASP A 264 -19.70 5.01 3.22
CA ASP A 264 -19.32 4.34 4.46
C ASP A 264 -18.44 3.12 4.18
N ILE A 265 -17.13 3.29 4.32
CA ILE A 265 -16.15 2.21 4.26
C ILE A 265 -15.98 1.65 5.68
N PRO A 266 -16.29 0.37 5.93
CA PRO A 266 -16.21 -0.22 7.26
C PRO A 266 -14.75 -0.36 7.72
N SER A 267 -14.55 -0.28 9.04
CA SER A 267 -13.28 -0.58 9.69
C SER A 267 -12.86 -2.04 9.44
N GLY A 268 -11.70 -2.23 8.81
CA GLY A 268 -11.15 -3.56 8.53
C GLY A 268 -10.41 -4.22 9.70
N LEU A 269 -10.10 -3.49 10.77
CA LEU A 269 -9.33 -3.99 11.92
C LEU A 269 -10.19 -4.54 13.08
N GLY A 270 -11.49 -4.79 12.85
CA GLY A 270 -12.39 -5.40 13.84
C GLY A 270 -12.64 -4.54 15.10
N ARG A 271 -12.22 -3.27 15.09
CA ARG A 271 -12.49 -2.31 16.18
C ARG A 271 -13.79 -1.54 15.90
N PRO A 272 -14.62 -1.27 16.93
CA PRO A 272 -15.77 -0.38 16.82
C PRO A 272 -15.28 1.05 16.70
N ALA A 273 -14.84 1.45 15.51
CA ALA A 273 -14.31 2.78 15.30
C ALA A 273 -14.56 3.20 13.86
N GLY A 274 -15.66 3.95 13.67
CA GLY A 274 -16.00 4.74 12.48
C GLY A 274 -16.22 3.94 11.20
N SER A 275 -17.13 4.42 10.36
CA SER A 275 -16.94 4.29 8.92
C SER A 275 -15.94 5.35 8.47
N HIS A 276 -15.17 5.05 7.43
CA HIS A 276 -14.34 6.04 6.76
C HIS A 276 -15.00 6.47 5.47
N ARG A 277 -14.73 7.69 5.06
CA ARG A 277 -15.07 8.16 3.72
C ARG A 277 -13.81 8.65 3.03
N ILE A 278 -13.73 8.40 1.73
CA ILE A 278 -12.71 8.95 0.86
C ILE A 278 -13.34 10.10 0.08
N GLN A 279 -12.75 11.28 0.20
CA GLN A 279 -13.20 12.46 -0.52
C GLN A 279 -12.68 12.47 -1.96
N TYR A 280 -11.40 12.14 -2.13
CA TYR A 280 -10.72 12.20 -3.42
C TYR A 280 -9.96 10.91 -3.67
N LEU A 281 -10.04 10.40 -4.90
CA LEU A 281 -9.27 9.27 -5.36
C LEU A 281 -8.83 9.46 -6.82
N GLU A 282 -7.52 9.54 -7.01
CA GLU A 282 -6.88 9.49 -8.31
C GLU A 282 -6.20 8.13 -8.52
N ILE A 283 -6.52 7.52 -9.66
CA ILE A 283 -5.95 6.25 -10.11
C ILE A 283 -4.95 6.57 -11.21
N ARG A 284 -3.72 6.09 -11.09
CA ARG A 284 -2.69 6.19 -12.13
C ARG A 284 -2.25 4.82 -12.60
N ARG A 285 -1.95 4.69 -13.90
CA ARG A 285 -1.43 3.46 -14.51
C ARG A 285 0.10 3.50 -14.53
N GLY A 286 0.76 2.52 -13.92
CA GLY A 286 2.22 2.37 -13.93
C GLY A 286 2.85 2.16 -12.54
N ALA A 287 4.12 1.75 -12.54
CA ALA A 287 4.90 1.48 -11.32
C ALA A 287 5.74 2.68 -10.85
N VAL A 288 6.29 3.43 -11.81
CA VAL A 288 7.22 4.55 -11.59
C VAL A 288 6.70 5.77 -12.34
N PHE A 289 6.79 6.93 -11.72
CA PHE A 289 6.31 8.19 -12.29
C PHE A 289 7.41 9.26 -12.21
N PRO A 290 7.58 10.12 -13.23
CA PRO A 290 8.56 11.18 -13.19
C PRO A 290 8.40 12.09 -11.97
N GLY A 291 9.48 12.29 -11.22
CA GLY A 291 9.50 13.14 -10.02
C GLY A 291 8.88 12.51 -8.77
N MET A 292 8.41 11.25 -8.83
CA MET A 292 7.99 10.51 -7.64
C MET A 292 9.08 9.53 -7.21
N PRO A 293 9.44 9.48 -5.91
CA PRO A 293 10.35 8.46 -5.40
C PRO A 293 9.75 7.07 -5.58
N ALA A 294 10.60 6.07 -5.83
CA ALA A 294 10.16 4.71 -6.16
C ALA A 294 10.97 3.65 -5.42
N SER A 295 10.32 2.57 -4.99
CA SER A 295 11.02 1.42 -4.40
C SER A 295 11.75 0.59 -5.47
N SER A 296 12.70 -0.23 -5.04
CA SER A 296 13.36 -1.23 -5.89
C SER A 296 12.35 -2.21 -6.49
N THR A 297 11.31 -2.59 -5.73
CA THR A 297 10.19 -3.40 -6.23
C THR A 297 9.46 -2.72 -7.38
N ALA A 298 9.16 -1.41 -7.27
CA ALA A 298 8.52 -0.65 -8.34
C ALA A 298 9.34 -0.67 -9.64
N ARG A 299 10.67 -0.59 -9.53
CA ARG A 299 11.57 -0.64 -10.69
C ARG A 299 11.62 -2.03 -11.33
N ARG A 300 11.56 -3.09 -10.53
CA ARG A 300 11.49 -4.48 -11.03
C ARG A 300 10.22 -4.77 -11.83
N PHE A 301 9.08 -4.15 -11.49
CA PHE A 301 7.87 -4.28 -12.30
C PHE A 301 8.05 -3.81 -13.75
N MET A 302 8.97 -2.88 -14.03
CA MET A 302 9.26 -2.46 -15.40
C MET A 302 9.99 -3.54 -16.22
N GLU A 303 10.63 -4.50 -15.56
CA GLU A 303 11.39 -5.59 -16.17
C GLU A 303 10.53 -6.86 -16.34
N MET A 304 9.35 -6.91 -15.71
CA MET A 304 8.44 -8.06 -15.74
C MET A 304 7.54 -8.02 -16.98
N ILE A 305 7.92 -8.77 -18.02
CA ILE A 305 7.20 -8.82 -19.32
C ILE A 305 5.82 -9.48 -19.19
N GLU A 306 5.67 -10.45 -18.30
CA GLU A 306 4.44 -11.24 -18.13
C GLU A 306 3.42 -10.55 -17.20
N GLU A 307 3.83 -9.51 -16.48
CA GLU A 307 2.98 -8.80 -15.53
C GLU A 307 2.28 -7.62 -16.20
N SER A 308 0.99 -7.46 -15.90
CA SER A 308 0.29 -6.22 -16.27
C SER A 308 0.95 -5.04 -15.55
N PRO A 309 1.09 -3.87 -16.20
CA PRO A 309 1.56 -2.67 -15.51
C PRO A 309 0.78 -2.47 -14.21
N PRO A 310 1.44 -2.17 -13.08
CA PRO A 310 0.73 -2.03 -11.81
C PRO A 310 -0.01 -0.70 -11.75
N TRP A 311 -0.70 -0.49 -10.63
CA TRP A 311 -1.51 0.70 -10.37
C TRP A 311 -0.91 1.56 -9.26
N CYS A 312 -1.31 2.83 -9.27
CA CYS A 312 -1.08 3.78 -8.20
C CYS A 312 -2.42 4.41 -7.79
N LEU A 313 -2.65 4.51 -6.48
CA LEU A 313 -3.86 5.07 -5.88
C LEU A 313 -3.44 6.21 -4.97
N ILE A 314 -3.97 7.41 -5.22
CA ILE A 314 -3.76 8.59 -4.38
C ILE A 314 -5.11 8.92 -3.75
N LEU A 315 -5.21 8.77 -2.43
CA LEU A 315 -6.44 8.85 -1.67
C LEU A 315 -6.36 10.04 -0.69
N VAL A 316 -7.39 10.87 -0.65
CA VAL A 316 -7.60 11.86 0.43
C VAL A 316 -8.79 11.41 1.26
N PRO A 317 -8.58 10.99 2.52
CA PRO A 317 -9.68 10.69 3.42
C PRO A 317 -10.51 11.94 3.72
N GLU A 318 -11.82 11.79 3.85
CA GLU A 318 -12.67 12.85 4.42
C GLU A 318 -12.32 13.01 5.90
N ARG A 319 -12.44 14.24 6.39
CA ARG A 319 -12.24 14.55 7.80
C ARG A 319 -13.57 14.91 8.42
N GLU A 320 -13.80 14.32 9.58
CA GLU A 320 -14.76 14.83 10.57
C GLU A 320 -14.27 16.15 11.17
#